data_AF-A8UZF4-F1
#
_entry.id   AF-A8UZF4-F1
#
_cell.length_a   1.000
_cell.length_b   1.000
_cell.length_c   1.000
_cell.angle_alpha   90.00
_cell.angle_beta   90.00
_cell.angle_gamma   90.00
#
_symmetry.space_group_name_H-M   'P 1'
#
loop_
_entity.id
_entity.type
_entity.pdbx_description
1 polymer ?
#
loop_
_entity_poly.entity_id
_entity_poly.type
_entity_poly.pdbx_seq_one_letter_code
_entity_poly.pdbx_strand_id
1 'polypeptide(L)'
;DDGEIIAIIEPDSYLQQMIENEESCWELEVDVDYDNETDEAYLIISLHKDNGQVFMAFPYGEAWDALIDKGVITIALLTQFDLDHGNVEDAISISVEIDEFNKGFIAGAARMWESVREIEV
;
A
#
# COMPACT_ATOMS: atom_id res chain seq x y z
N ASP A 1 -3.70 -7.52 14.37
CA ASP A 1 -4.00 -8.97 14.39
C ASP A 1 -4.29 -9.57 13.03
N ASP A 2 -4.92 -8.87 12.08
CA ASP A 2 -5.27 -9.48 10.78
C ASP A 2 -4.21 -9.39 9.67
N GLY A 3 -3.12 -8.63 9.85
CA GLY A 3 -2.02 -8.54 8.87
C GLY A 3 -2.39 -7.81 7.56
N GLU A 4 -3.49 -7.07 7.57
CA GLU A 4 -3.94 -6.23 6.47
C GLU A 4 -3.36 -4.81 6.62
N ILE A 5 -2.93 -4.23 5.49
CA ILE A 5 -2.54 -2.82 5.46
C ILE A 5 -3.78 -1.96 5.21
N ILE A 6 -4.06 -1.03 6.13
CA ILE A 6 -5.11 -0.04 5.96
C ILE A 6 -4.47 1.33 5.72
N ALA A 7 -4.64 1.86 4.51
CA ALA A 7 -4.24 3.20 4.13
C ALA A 7 -5.41 4.17 4.30
N ILE A 8 -5.25 5.15 5.18
CA ILE A 8 -6.25 6.20 5.42
C ILE A 8 -5.87 7.43 4.61
N ILE A 9 -6.78 7.86 3.74
CA ILE A 9 -6.56 8.98 2.82
C ILE A 9 -7.65 10.02 3.02
N GLU A 10 -7.28 11.29 3.07
CA GLU A 10 -8.26 12.38 3.11
C GLU A 10 -9.06 12.39 1.80
N PRO A 11 -10.40 12.39 1.87
CA PRO A 11 -11.22 12.33 0.67
C PRO A 11 -11.06 13.58 -0.19
N ASP A 12 -10.72 13.35 -1.45
CA ASP A 12 -10.86 14.33 -2.53
C ASP A 12 -11.95 13.87 -3.50
N SER A 13 -12.68 14.84 -4.06
CA SER A 13 -13.71 14.64 -5.08
C SER A 13 -13.25 13.80 -6.26
N TYR A 14 -11.98 13.93 -6.67
CA TYR A 14 -11.42 13.13 -7.75
C TYR A 14 -11.16 11.68 -7.31
N LEU A 15 -10.58 11.47 -6.12
CA LEU A 15 -10.33 10.13 -5.57
C LEU A 15 -11.65 9.38 -5.34
N GLN A 16 -12.68 10.05 -4.84
CA GLN A 16 -14.02 9.48 -4.68
C GLN A 16 -14.58 9.00 -6.02
N GLN A 17 -14.60 9.88 -7.04
CA GLN A 17 -15.06 9.52 -8.38
C GLN A 17 -14.28 8.35 -8.98
N MET A 18 -12.96 8.33 -8.78
CA MET A 18 -12.10 7.25 -9.25
C MET A 18 -12.44 5.91 -8.57
N ILE A 19 -12.66 5.89 -7.25
CA ILE A 19 -13.04 4.66 -6.53
C ILE A 19 -14.42 4.16 -6.97
N GLU A 20 -15.40 5.06 -7.09
CA GLU A 20 -16.79 4.73 -7.44
C GLU A 20 -16.99 4.35 -8.93
N ASN A 21 -16.05 4.67 -9.81
CA ASN A 21 -16.17 4.39 -11.25
C ASN A 21 -16.08 2.89 -11.56
N GLU A 22 -17.19 2.21 -11.82
CA GLU A 22 -17.19 0.76 -12.13
C GLU A 22 -16.80 0.42 -13.60
N GLU A 23 -16.61 1.41 -14.48
CA GLU A 23 -16.36 1.17 -15.90
C GLU A 23 -14.89 0.84 -16.23
N SER A 24 -13.95 1.17 -15.34
CA SER A 24 -12.52 0.96 -15.52
C SER A 24 -11.91 0.08 -14.42
N CYS A 25 -10.84 -0.62 -14.78
CA CYS A 25 -10.12 -1.50 -13.86
C CYS A 25 -9.00 -0.77 -13.12
N TRP A 26 -8.65 -1.30 -11.96
CA TRP A 26 -7.45 -0.92 -11.23
C TRP A 26 -6.24 -1.69 -11.76
N GLU A 27 -5.11 -1.00 -11.87
CA GLU A 27 -3.80 -1.58 -12.14
C GLU A 27 -2.92 -1.42 -10.90
N LEU A 28 -2.31 -2.53 -10.46
CA LEU A 28 -1.39 -2.57 -9.33
C LEU A 28 0.05 -2.64 -9.86
N GLU A 29 0.90 -1.74 -9.40
CA GLU A 29 2.34 -1.77 -9.60
C GLU A 29 3.04 -1.90 -8.24
N VAL A 30 4.03 -2.77 -8.17
CA VAL A 30 4.85 -3.02 -6.98
C VAL A 30 6.32 -2.86 -7.37
N ASP A 31 7.03 -1.97 -6.69
CA ASP A 31 8.44 -1.69 -6.92
C ASP A 31 9.20 -1.53 -5.59
N VAL A 32 10.53 -1.58 -5.63
CA VAL A 32 11.39 -1.34 -4.47
C VAL A 32 12.44 -0.31 -4.83
N ASP A 33 12.45 0.79 -4.10
CA ASP A 33 13.44 1.85 -4.24
C ASP A 33 14.35 1.89 -3.02
N TYR A 34 15.57 2.39 -3.19
CA TYR A 34 16.52 2.58 -2.11
C TYR A 34 16.79 4.06 -1.91
N ASP A 35 16.44 4.55 -0.72
CA ASP A 35 16.69 5.92 -0.34
C ASP A 35 18.10 6.05 0.25
N ASN A 36 18.99 6.65 -0.53
CA ASN A 36 20.37 6.93 -0.13
C ASN A 36 20.48 7.93 1.03
N GLU A 37 19.46 8.75 1.30
CA GLU A 37 19.48 9.73 2.39
C GLU A 37 19.18 9.08 3.74
N THR A 38 18.21 8.16 3.77
CA THR A 38 17.81 7.43 4.98
C THR A 38 18.51 6.08 5.13
N ASP A 39 19.24 5.64 4.10
CA ASP A 39 19.90 4.35 4.03
C ASP A 39 18.92 3.19 4.27
N GLU A 40 17.76 3.29 3.61
CA GLU A 40 16.62 2.40 3.81
C GLU A 40 15.95 2.02 2.48
N ALA A 41 15.54 0.76 2.37
CA ALA A 41 14.74 0.29 1.26
C ALA A 41 13.25 0.56 1.50
N TYR A 42 12.55 1.03 0.46
CA TYR A 42 11.14 1.31 0.46
C TYR A 42 10.41 0.44 -0.55
N LEU A 43 9.35 -0.23 -0.11
CA LEU A 43 8.40 -0.89 -0.97
C LEU A 43 7.40 0.15 -1.44
N ILE A 44 7.34 0.33 -2.75
CA ILE A 44 6.45 1.24 -3.43
C ILE A 44 5.29 0.44 -4.00
N ILE A 45 4.07 0.87 -3.68
CA ILE A 45 2.85 0.30 -4.23
C ILE A 45 2.02 1.42 -4.83
N SER A 46 1.76 1.30 -6.13
CA SER A 46 0.96 2.25 -6.88
C SER A 46 -0.29 1.56 -7.40
N LEU A 47 -1.45 2.17 -7.13
CA LEU A 47 -2.73 1.76 -7.68
C LEU A 47 -3.17 2.81 -8.68
N HIS A 48 -3.28 2.42 -9.94
CA HIS A 48 -3.66 3.29 -11.04
C HIS A 48 -5.09 2.98 -11.48
N LYS A 49 -5.84 4.05 -11.74
CA LYS A 49 -7.15 3.96 -12.38
C LYS A 49 -7.48 5.28 -13.06
N ASP A 50 -8.02 5.21 -14.27
CA ASP A 50 -8.29 6.36 -15.12
C ASP A 50 -7.03 7.24 -15.29
N ASN A 51 -7.04 8.49 -14.82
CA ASN A 51 -5.88 9.40 -14.81
C ASN A 51 -5.34 9.63 -13.38
N GLY A 52 -5.76 8.81 -12.43
CA GLY A 52 -5.45 8.94 -11.02
C GLY A 52 -4.52 7.84 -10.53
N GLN A 53 -3.90 8.11 -9.39
CA GLN A 53 -3.06 7.13 -8.71
C GLN A 53 -3.19 7.29 -7.20
N VAL A 54 -3.20 6.15 -6.49
CA VAL A 54 -2.90 6.10 -5.06
C VAL A 54 -1.49 5.53 -4.91
N PHE A 55 -0.62 6.29 -4.27
CA PHE A 55 0.77 5.94 -4.07
C PHE A 55 1.02 5.69 -2.58
N MET A 56 1.65 4.56 -2.27
CA MET A 56 2.03 4.16 -0.92
C MET A 56 3.50 3.74 -0.93
N ALA A 57 4.27 4.22 0.05
CA ALA A 57 5.66 3.84 0.25
C ALA A 57 5.84 3.34 1.67
N PHE A 58 6.37 2.12 1.82
CA PHE A 58 6.57 1.46 3.09
C PHE A 58 8.05 1.21 3.32
N PRO A 59 8.67 1.77 4.38
CA PRO A 59 10.03 1.38 4.74
C PRO A 59 10.08 -0.12 5.04
N TYR A 60 11.24 -0.73 4.83
CA TYR A 60 11.45 -2.15 5.12
C TYR A 60 11.07 -2.48 6.58
N GLY A 61 10.22 -3.50 6.75
CA GLY A 61 9.75 -3.94 8.07
C GLY A 61 8.38 -4.61 8.02
N GLU A 62 7.57 -4.40 9.07
CA GLU A 62 6.31 -5.13 9.30
C GLU A 62 5.30 -5.04 8.14
N ALA A 63 5.27 -3.91 7.43
CA ALA A 63 4.40 -3.75 6.27
C ALA A 63 4.75 -4.73 5.14
N TRP A 64 6.03 -5.01 4.92
CA TRP A 64 6.45 -5.97 3.91
C TRP A 64 6.03 -7.39 4.31
N ASP A 65 6.24 -7.75 5.58
CA ASP A 65 5.82 -9.06 6.11
C ASP A 65 4.32 -9.27 6.02
N ALA A 66 3.53 -8.24 6.35
CA ALA A 66 2.07 -8.26 6.22
C ALA A 66 1.63 -8.53 4.77
N LEU A 67 2.27 -7.88 3.80
CA LEU A 67 1.98 -8.09 2.38
C LEU A 67 2.46 -9.44 1.84
N ILE A 68 3.59 -9.96 2.35
CA ILE A 68 4.07 -11.30 2.00
C ILE A 68 3.10 -12.37 2.50
N ASP A 69 2.58 -12.23 3.72
CA ASP A 69 1.66 -13.21 4.31
C ASP A 69 0.25 -13.09 3.71
N LYS A 70 -0.36 -11.91 3.84
CA LYS A 70 -1.76 -11.67 3.46
C LYS A 70 -1.92 -11.12 2.06
N GLY A 71 -1.06 -10.17 1.68
CA GLY A 71 -1.15 -9.50 0.39
C GLY A 71 -2.45 -8.72 0.21
N VAL A 72 -3.03 -8.16 1.27
CA VAL A 72 -4.27 -7.36 1.18
C VAL A 72 -3.98 -5.92 1.60
N ILE A 73 -4.40 -5.00 0.76
CA ILE A 73 -4.37 -3.56 1.02
C ILE A 73 -5.78 -3.03 0.95
N THR A 74 -6.23 -2.41 2.03
CA THR A 74 -7.48 -1.65 2.05
C THR A 74 -7.19 -0.16 2.11
N ILE A 75 -7.76 0.58 1.18
CA ILE A 75 -7.77 2.03 1.18
C ILE A 75 -9.12 2.49 1.68
N ALA A 76 -9.12 3.35 2.69
CA ALA A 76 -10.32 3.98 3.22
C ALA A 76 -10.21 5.50 3.09
N LEU A 77 -11.23 6.11 2.49
CA LEU A 77 -11.36 7.56 2.45
C LEU A 77 -12.05 8.05 3.72
N LEU A 78 -11.30 8.72 4.60
CA LEU A 78 -11.81 9.21 5.89
C LEU A 78 -11.40 10.67 6.09
N THR A 79 -12.33 11.51 6.52
CA THR A 79 -12.00 12.86 6.97
C THR A 79 -11.43 12.82 8.39
N GLN A 80 -10.75 13.89 8.80
CA GLN A 80 -10.32 14.04 10.18
C GLN A 80 -11.50 14.03 11.17
N PHE A 81 -12.67 14.54 10.75
CA PHE A 81 -13.88 14.49 11.57
C PHE A 81 -14.34 13.05 11.84
N ASP A 82 -14.29 12.19 10.82
CA ASP A 82 -14.69 10.77 10.93
C ASP A 82 -13.80 10.01 11.91
N LEU A 83 -12.49 10.28 11.86
CA LEU A 83 -11.51 9.73 12.79
C LEU A 83 -11.74 10.19 14.22
N ASP A 84 -11.96 11.50 14.43
CA ASP A 84 -12.14 12.10 15.75
C ASP A 84 -13.42 11.62 16.45
N HIS A 85 -14.46 11.26 15.69
CA HIS A 85 -15.76 10.84 16.22
C HIS A 85 -16.01 9.33 16.11
N GLY A 86 -15.06 8.57 15.55
CA GLY A 86 -15.16 7.12 15.38
C GLY A 86 -16.29 6.69 14.43
N ASN A 87 -16.70 7.55 13.50
CA ASN A 87 -17.77 7.27 12.57
C ASN A 87 -17.21 6.79 11.23
N VAL A 88 -16.92 5.49 11.12
CA VAL A 88 -16.30 4.88 9.94
C VAL A 88 -17.25 3.98 9.13
N GLU A 89 -18.53 3.89 9.53
CA GLU A 89 -19.51 2.98 8.90
C GLU A 89 -19.80 3.34 7.44
N ASP A 90 -19.75 4.63 7.09
CA ASP A 90 -20.02 5.14 5.74
C ASP A 90 -18.71 5.40 4.94
N ALA A 91 -17.57 4.88 5.41
CA ALA A 91 -16.29 5.11 4.75
C ALA A 91 -16.26 4.46 3.36
N ILE A 92 -15.95 5.26 2.34
CA ILE A 92 -15.69 4.72 1.00
C ILE A 92 -14.36 3.97 1.06
N SER A 93 -14.39 2.67 0.79
CA SER A 93 -13.21 1.82 0.84
C SER A 93 -13.07 0.91 -0.37
N ILE A 94 -11.82 0.59 -0.72
CA ILE A 94 -11.48 -0.45 -1.68
C ILE A 94 -10.42 -1.37 -1.08
N SER A 95 -10.60 -2.67 -1.26
CA SER A 95 -9.60 -3.69 -0.92
C SER A 95 -9.00 -4.27 -2.20
N VAL A 96 -7.68 -4.33 -2.27
CA VAL A 96 -6.92 -4.91 -3.37
C VAL A 96 -6.08 -6.06 -2.84
N GLU A 97 -6.14 -7.19 -3.54
CA GLU A 97 -5.32 -8.37 -3.27
C GLU A 97 -4.11 -8.37 -4.21
N ILE A 98 -2.92 -8.47 -3.62
CA ILE A 98 -1.65 -8.65 -4.30
C ILE A 98 -1.53 -10.10 -4.70
N ASP A 99 -1.27 -10.34 -5.99
CA ASP A 99 -1.10 -11.69 -6.51
C ASP A 99 0.18 -12.38 -5.98
N GLU A 100 0.22 -13.70 -6.13
CA GLU A 100 1.35 -14.53 -5.66
C GLU A 100 2.68 -14.19 -6.35
N PHE A 101 2.64 -13.64 -7.58
CA PHE A 101 3.84 -13.20 -8.28
C PHE A 101 4.47 -11.99 -7.56
N ASN A 102 3.67 -10.97 -7.29
CA ASN A 102 4.11 -9.77 -6.60
C ASN A 102 4.46 -10.05 -5.13
N LYS A 103 3.73 -10.94 -4.44
CA LYS A 103 4.13 -11.41 -3.09
C LYS A 103 5.51 -12.08 -3.12
N GLY A 104 5.76 -12.91 -4.14
CA GLY A 104 7.07 -13.53 -4.36
C GLY A 104 8.18 -12.51 -4.63
N PHE A 105 7.88 -11.46 -5.40
CA PHE A 105 8.79 -10.34 -5.63
C PHE A 105 9.14 -9.61 -4.32
N ILE A 106 8.14 -9.23 -3.52
CA ILE A 106 8.33 -8.55 -2.22
C ILE A 106 9.20 -9.41 -1.30
N ALA A 107 8.91 -10.72 -1.20
CA ALA A 107 9.70 -11.64 -0.38
C ALA A 107 11.15 -11.79 -0.88
N GLY A 108 11.36 -11.75 -2.20
CA GLY A 108 12.70 -11.75 -2.79
C GLY A 108 13.48 -10.49 -2.45
N ALA A 109 12.85 -9.33 -2.60
CA ALA A 109 13.45 -8.03 -2.27
C ALA A 109 13.79 -7.93 -0.77
N ALA A 110 12.89 -8.37 0.11
CA ALA A 110 13.11 -8.41 1.56
C ALA A 110 14.39 -9.18 1.92
N ARG A 111 14.55 -10.39 1.38
CA ARG A 111 15.74 -11.23 1.62
C ARG A 111 17.02 -10.62 1.07
N MET A 112 16.93 -9.97 -0.09
CA MET A 112 18.09 -9.26 -0.67
C MET A 112 18.52 -8.11 0.25
N TRP A 113 17.58 -7.33 0.74
CA TRP A 113 17.84 -6.21 1.64
C TRP A 113 18.44 -6.67 2.98
N GLU A 114 17.89 -7.72 3.59
CA GLU A 114 18.47 -8.35 4.79
C GLU A 114 19.94 -8.75 4.59
N SER A 115 20.22 -9.38 3.44
CA SER A 115 21.58 -9.81 3.11
C SER A 115 22.54 -8.63 2.94
N VAL A 116 22.08 -7.50 2.39
CA VAL A 116 22.88 -6.27 2.25
C VAL A 116 23.18 -5.68 3.64
N ARG A 117 22.16 -5.56 4.50
CA ARG A 117 22.34 -5.02 5.86
C ARG A 117 23.24 -5.87 6.73
N GLU A 118 23.21 -7.19 6.61
CA GLU A 118 24.10 -8.09 7.36
C GLU A 118 25.58 -7.97 6.93
N ILE A 119 25.87 -7.51 5.71
CA ILE A 119 27.25 -7.31 5.24
C ILE A 119 27.87 -6.03 5.82
N GLU A 120 27.05 -5.05 6.19
CA GLU A 120 27.51 -3.75 6.70
C GLU A 120 27.76 -3.73 8.23
N VAL A 121 27.46 -4.82 8.93
CA VAL A 121 27.71 -5.03 10.38
C VAL A 121 29.00 -5.81 10.63
#